data_AF-A0A3D4YQ39-F1
#
_entry.id   AF-A0A3D4YQ39-F1
#
_cell.length_a   1.000
_cell.length_b   1.000
_cell.length_c   1.000
_cell.angle_alpha   90.00
_cell.angle_beta   90.00
_cell.angle_gamma   90.00
#
_symmetry.space_group_name_H-M   'P 1'
#
loop_
_entity.id
_entity.type
_entity.pdbx_description
1 polymer ?
#
loop_
_entity_poly.entity_id
_entity_poly.type
_entity_poly.pdbx_seq_one_letter_code
_entity_poly.pdbx_strand_id
1 'polypeptide(L)'
;MMAAWKVAPALACGNSVILKPAEQTPLSALLLAEVLQQAEVPPGVFNVITGFGETAGAALAEHADVDKIAFTGSTEVGKLIV
;
A
#
# COMPACT_ATOMS: atom_id res chain seq x y z
N MET A 1 0.61 1.73 -13.55
CA MET A 1 0.93 0.94 -12.34
C MET A 1 -0.34 0.69 -11.54
N MET A 2 -0.61 -0.57 -11.13
CA MET A 2 -1.83 -0.89 -10.36
C MET A 2 -1.91 -0.15 -9.01
N ALA A 3 -0.77 0.13 -8.37
CA ALA A 3 -0.74 0.86 -7.10
C ALA A 3 -1.38 2.27 -7.20
N ALA A 4 -1.16 3.00 -8.29
CA ALA A 4 -1.69 4.36 -8.47
C ALA A 4 -3.24 4.39 -8.45
N TRP A 5 -3.89 3.32 -8.92
CA TRP A 5 -5.37 3.21 -8.94
C TRP A 5 -5.97 3.12 -7.53
N LYS A 6 -5.19 2.74 -6.53
CA LYS A 6 -5.62 2.67 -5.13
C LYS A 6 -5.14 3.87 -4.34
N VAL A 7 -3.88 4.25 -4.53
CA VAL A 7 -3.24 5.34 -3.79
C VAL A 7 -3.89 6.68 -4.12
N ALA A 8 -4.06 7.02 -5.40
CA ALA A 8 -4.59 8.33 -5.79
C ALA A 8 -5.99 8.62 -5.21
N PRO A 9 -7.00 7.73 -5.35
CA PRO A 9 -8.31 8.00 -4.75
C PRO A 9 -8.27 7.95 -3.21
N ALA A 10 -7.48 7.07 -2.58
CA ALA A 10 -7.37 7.05 -1.12
C ALA A 10 -6.83 8.37 -0.56
N LEU A 11 -5.78 8.92 -1.18
CA LEU A 11 -5.23 10.23 -0.83
C LEU A 11 -6.22 11.37 -1.12
N ALA A 12 -6.91 11.33 -2.26
CA ALA A 12 -7.92 12.34 -2.62
C ALA A 12 -9.11 12.36 -1.63
N CYS A 13 -9.43 11.22 -1.02
CA CYS A 13 -10.44 11.12 0.03
C CYS A 13 -9.92 11.50 1.44
N GLY A 14 -8.67 11.95 1.56
CA GLY A 14 -8.09 12.41 2.83
C GLY A 14 -7.52 11.30 3.72
N ASN A 15 -7.33 10.09 3.19
CA ASN A 15 -6.70 8.99 3.95
C ASN A 15 -5.18 9.06 3.87
N SER A 16 -4.49 8.63 4.93
CA SER A 16 -3.10 8.20 4.83
C SER A 16 -3.02 6.79 4.23
N VAL A 17 -1.92 6.48 3.55
CA VAL A 17 -1.73 5.19 2.86
C VAL A 17 -0.41 4.55 3.23
N ILE A 18 -0.47 3.25 3.53
CA ILE A 18 0.68 2.35 3.55
C ILE A 18 0.58 1.45 2.32
N LEU A 19 1.49 1.63 1.36
CA LEU A 19 1.59 0.79 0.18
C LEU A 19 2.58 -0.35 0.45
N LYS A 20 2.08 -1.58 0.48
CA LYS A 20 2.92 -2.79 0.45
C LYS A 20 2.92 -3.38 -0.97
N PRO A 21 3.98 -3.19 -1.79
CA PRO A 21 4.04 -3.76 -3.12
C PRO A 21 4.33 -5.26 -3.09
N ALA A 22 4.13 -5.93 -4.22
CA ALA A 22 4.58 -7.30 -4.41
C ALA A 22 6.11 -7.35 -4.40
N GLU A 23 6.68 -8.34 -3.70
CA GLU A 23 8.13 -8.49 -3.50
C GLU A 23 8.91 -8.71 -4.80
N GLN A 24 8.25 -9.17 -5.87
CA GLN A 24 8.83 -9.35 -7.20
C GLN A 24 9.00 -8.03 -7.96
N THR A 25 8.23 -6.99 -7.62
CA THR A 25 8.17 -5.73 -8.38
C THR A 25 8.17 -4.45 -7.53
N PRO A 26 9.00 -4.33 -6.46
CA PRO A 26 8.91 -3.23 -5.52
C PRO A 26 9.38 -1.89 -6.09
N LEU A 27 10.27 -1.90 -7.08
CA LEU A 27 10.99 -0.71 -7.55
C LEU A 27 10.04 0.39 -8.08
N SER A 28 8.97 0.02 -8.78
CA SER A 28 7.99 0.99 -9.28
C SER A 28 7.21 1.69 -8.16
N ALA A 29 6.96 1.01 -7.05
CA ALA A 29 6.32 1.59 -5.88
C ALA A 29 7.28 2.50 -5.10
N LEU A 30 8.55 2.14 -5.01
CA LEU A 30 9.59 2.99 -4.42
C LEU A 30 9.78 4.28 -5.24
N LEU A 31 9.83 4.18 -6.57
CA LEU A 31 9.87 5.35 -7.44
C LEU A 31 8.63 6.25 -7.26
N LEU A 32 7.44 5.68 -7.08
CA LEU A 32 6.26 6.47 -6.75
C LEU A 32 6.42 7.23 -5.44
N ALA A 33 7.05 6.64 -4.42
CA ALA A 33 7.33 7.33 -3.17
C ALA A 33 8.23 8.56 -3.38
N GLU A 34 9.27 8.42 -4.20
CA GLU A 34 10.15 9.54 -4.57
C GLU A 34 9.38 10.64 -5.31
N VAL A 35 8.49 10.28 -6.25
CA VAL A 35 7.65 11.24 -6.96
C VAL A 35 6.70 11.97 -6.01
N LEU A 36 6.07 11.28 -5.05
CA LEU A 36 5.17 11.91 -4.09
C LEU A 36 5.94 12.80 -3.09
N GLN A 37 7.18 12.44 -2.75
CA GLN A 37 8.06 13.30 -1.97
C GLN A 37 8.42 14.58 -2.74
N GLN A 38 8.74 14.47 -4.03
CA GLN A 38 8.99 15.63 -4.90
C GLN A 38 7.75 16.51 -5.10
N ALA A 39 6.55 15.90 -5.04
CA ALA A 39 5.28 16.60 -5.07
C ALA A 39 4.85 17.20 -3.71
N GLU A 40 5.74 17.19 -2.71
CA GLU A 40 5.53 17.77 -1.39
C GLU A 40 4.33 17.19 -0.63
N VAL A 41 4.00 15.91 -0.87
CA VAL A 41 3.03 15.20 -0.04
C VAL A 41 3.53 15.20 1.41
N PRO A 42 2.68 15.59 2.40
CA PRO A 42 3.14 15.72 3.77
C PRO A 42 3.75 14.42 4.32
N PRO A 43 4.82 14.49 5.13
CA PRO A 43 5.43 13.32 5.75
C PRO A 43 4.39 12.46 6.49
N GLY A 44 4.45 11.14 6.28
CA GLY A 44 3.53 10.18 6.90
C GLY A 44 2.19 10.00 6.19
N VAL A 45 1.82 10.85 5.22
CA VAL A 45 0.58 10.67 4.43
C VAL A 45 0.70 9.51 3.45
N PHE A 46 1.87 9.31 2.83
CA PHE A 46 2.16 8.15 1.99
C PHE A 46 3.43 7.45 2.48
N ASN A 47 3.31 6.16 2.77
CA ASN A 47 4.40 5.32 3.24
C ASN A 47 4.49 4.08 2.35
N VAL A 48 5.70 3.56 2.14
CA VAL A 48 5.92 2.30 1.42
C VAL A 48 6.66 1.35 2.34
N ILE A 49 6.13 0.13 2.50
CA ILE A 49 6.79 -0.95 3.25
C ILE A 49 7.00 -2.11 2.29
N THR A 50 8.24 -2.53 2.10
CA THR A 50 8.57 -3.75 1.36
C THR A 50 8.62 -4.95 2.32
N GLY A 51 8.34 -6.13 1.81
CA GLY A 51 8.35 -7.37 2.60
C GLY A 51 7.55 -8.48 1.92
N PHE A 52 7.46 -9.64 2.57
CA PHE A 52 6.68 -10.76 2.07
C PHE A 52 5.18 -10.62 2.41
N GLY A 53 4.32 -11.30 1.66
CA GLY A 53 2.87 -11.27 1.90
C GLY A 53 2.50 -11.87 3.25
N GLU A 54 3.13 -13.00 3.59
CA GLU A 54 2.90 -13.80 4.79
C GLU A 54 3.34 -13.10 6.08
N THR A 55 4.20 -12.08 5.98
CA THR A 55 4.72 -11.33 7.13
C THR A 55 4.21 -9.90 7.11
N ALA A 56 4.77 -9.04 6.23
CA ALA A 56 4.41 -7.63 6.16
C ALA A 56 2.95 -7.42 5.71
N GLY A 57 2.46 -8.23 4.76
CA GLY A 57 1.08 -8.15 4.29
C GLY A 57 0.07 -8.59 5.35
N ALA A 58 0.29 -9.76 5.95
CA ALA A 58 -0.56 -10.31 7.01
C ALA A 58 -0.62 -9.38 8.23
N ALA A 59 0.52 -8.88 8.69
CA ALA A 59 0.57 -7.94 9.81
C ALA A 59 -0.21 -6.65 9.53
N LEU A 60 -0.17 -6.12 8.31
CA LEU A 60 -0.98 -4.94 7.93
C LEU A 60 -2.48 -5.26 7.86
N ALA A 61 -2.85 -6.46 7.38
CA ALA A 61 -4.24 -6.86 7.27
C ALA A 61 -4.91 -7.06 8.64
N GLU A 62 -4.15 -7.46 9.66
CA GLU A 62 -4.63 -7.70 11.03
C GLU A 62 -4.48 -6.49 11.96
N HIS A 63 -3.87 -5.40 11.49
CA HIS A 63 -3.53 -4.26 12.34
C HIS A 63 -4.78 -3.45 12.72
N ALA A 64 -5.01 -3.25 14.03
CA ALA A 64 -6.21 -2.59 14.55
C ALA A 64 -6.38 -1.13 14.06
N ASP A 65 -5.28 -0.42 13.80
CA ASP A 65 -5.30 0.97 13.29
C ASP A 65 -5.42 1.07 11.75
N VAL A 66 -5.64 -0.04 11.02
CA VAL A 66 -5.84 -0.01 9.57
C VAL A 66 -7.34 -0.11 9.25
N ASP A 67 -7.93 1.02 8.89
CA ASP A 67 -9.38 1.11 8.64
C ASP A 67 -9.84 0.36 7.38
N LYS A 68 -8.95 0.19 6.39
CA LYS A 68 -9.29 -0.43 5.10
C LYS A 68 -8.09 -1.09 4.43
N ILE A 69 -8.30 -2.33 3.98
CA ILE A 69 -7.42 -2.98 3.01
C ILE A 69 -8.00 -2.90 1.60
N ALA A 70 -7.16 -2.47 0.65
CA ALA A 70 -7.41 -2.57 -0.78
C ALA A 70 -6.45 -3.60 -1.41
N PHE A 71 -6.89 -4.84 -1.56
CA PHE A 71 -6.07 -5.95 -2.05
C PHE A 71 -6.27 -6.23 -3.54
N THR A 72 -5.22 -6.65 -4.24
CA THR A 72 -5.29 -7.21 -5.60
C THR A 72 -4.26 -8.32 -5.69
N GLY A 73 -4.72 -9.53 -5.97
CA GLY A 73 -3.91 -10.74 -6.02
C GLY A 73 -4.83 -11.96 -6.21
N SER A 74 -4.39 -13.12 -5.75
CA SER A 74 -5.18 -14.34 -5.87
C SER A 74 -6.42 -14.32 -4.99
N THR A 75 -7.46 -15.05 -5.40
CA THR A 75 -8.67 -15.26 -4.60
C THR A 75 -8.37 -15.95 -3.27
N GLU A 76 -7.40 -16.86 -3.25
CA GLU A 76 -6.98 -17.57 -2.03
C GLU A 76 -6.48 -16.58 -0.96
N VAL A 77 -5.55 -15.69 -1.32
CA VAL A 77 -5.03 -14.68 -0.39
C VAL A 77 -6.12 -13.66 -0.04
N GLY A 78 -6.95 -13.25 -1.01
CA GLY A 78 -8.04 -12.31 -0.76
C GLY A 78 -9.05 -12.79 0.29
N LYS A 79 -9.27 -14.11 0.41
CA LYS A 79 -10.13 -14.71 1.45
C LYS A 79 -9.52 -14.70 2.85
N LEU A 80 -8.21 -14.48 2.98
CA LEU A 80 -7.52 -14.37 4.26
C LEU A 80 -7.59 -12.95 4.84
N ILE A 81 -7.93 -11.94 4.02
CA ILE A 81 -7.90 -10.51 4.38
C ILE A 81 -9.32 -9.99 4.71
N VAL A 82 -10.19 -10.84 5.28
CA VAL A 82 -11.60 -10.52 5.56
C VAL A 82 -11.84 -9.94 6.94
#